data_AF-A0AAX7V0M9-F1
#
_entry.id   AF-A0AAX7V0M9-F1
#
_cell.length_a   1.000
_cell.length_b   1.000
_cell.length_c   1.000
_cell.angle_alpha   90.00
_cell.angle_beta   90.00
_cell.angle_gamma   90.00
#
_symmetry.space_group_name_H-M   'P 1'
#
loop_
_entity.id
_entity.type
_entity.pdbx_description
1 polymer ?
#
loop_
_entity_poly.entity_id
_entity_poly.type
_entity_poly.pdbx_seq_one_letter_code
_entity_poly.pdbx_strand_id
1 'polypeptide(L)'
;MFFFCLFVCFSFADREYFSICEKQPIGRLLFRLFCETRPKLQRCIQLLDAMVNIDAFLYSPQRVDIAEVFADQCRENLELSPCKEIFSNCRKAVHDYLSGAPFADYQNSMYFDRFLQWKMLERQPITKDTFRQYRVLGKGGFGEVCACQVRATGKMYACKKLEKKRIKKRKGESMALNEKQILEKVNSRFVVSLAYAYETKDALCLVLTIMNGGDLKFHIYNMGTPGFDKDRVQFYAAQICCGLEHLHRESIVYRDLKPENILLDDNGHIRISDLGLAIKVPDGELIRGRVGTVGYMAPEVINNEKYAMSPDWWGLGCLIYEMTAGRSPFRARKERVKREEVERRVQDEEEEYNDKFTEDTKAICRMLLTKDPKQRLGCKADGAAGVKAHSFFKNINFKRMEAGMVEPPFVPDPRAVYCKDVLDIEQFSTVKGVNLDQTDNDFYSKFSTGSVSIPWQNEMIETECFRDLNVFGPHGMRSPDLDWNQPPEPPRRSLLDRIFRRHVSERTGAFGKQAKPISINPRKSISLFLLQHPEVSISNSRVQSSSVNSVDSMSNSAP
;
A
#
# COMPACT_ATOMS: atom_id res chain seq x y z
N MET A 1 -25.76 -19.09 13.53
CA MET A 1 -24.81 -20.23 13.46
C MET A 1 -23.74 -20.07 12.36
N PHE A 2 -24.08 -19.66 11.12
CA PHE A 2 -23.10 -19.46 10.04
C PHE A 2 -22.10 -18.32 10.30
N PHE A 3 -22.58 -17.15 10.76
CA PHE A 3 -21.73 -16.04 11.19
C PHE A 3 -20.93 -16.35 12.47
N PHE A 4 -21.43 -17.21 13.33
CA PHE A 4 -20.70 -17.70 14.51
C PHE A 4 -19.53 -18.59 14.10
N CYS A 5 -19.70 -19.52 13.15
CA CYS A 5 -18.59 -20.27 12.57
C CYS A 5 -17.57 -19.35 11.87
N LEU A 6 -18.04 -18.31 11.18
CA LEU A 6 -17.17 -17.35 10.50
C LEU A 6 -16.39 -16.48 11.50
N PHE A 7 -17.04 -16.05 12.59
CA PHE A 7 -16.43 -15.35 13.73
C PHE A 7 -15.38 -16.23 14.42
N VAL A 8 -15.63 -17.53 14.56
CA VAL A 8 -14.66 -18.51 15.08
C VAL A 8 -13.45 -18.68 14.15
N CYS A 9 -13.58 -18.43 12.84
CA CYS A 9 -12.48 -18.43 11.86
C CYS A 9 -11.65 -17.12 11.81
N PHE A 10 -11.88 -16.16 12.70
CA PHE A 10 -10.97 -15.03 12.91
C PHE A 10 -9.87 -15.44 13.88
N SER A 11 -8.63 -15.02 13.61
CA SER A 11 -7.58 -15.11 14.62
C SER A 11 -8.00 -14.29 15.85
N PHE A 12 -7.52 -14.66 17.03
CA PHE A 12 -7.85 -13.95 18.27
C PHE A 12 -7.50 -12.45 18.19
N ALA A 13 -6.37 -12.13 17.56
CA ALA A 13 -5.91 -10.75 17.34
C ALA A 13 -6.83 -9.94 16.39
N ASP A 14 -7.55 -10.58 15.49
CA ASP A 14 -8.49 -9.90 14.59
C ASP A 14 -9.84 -9.56 15.26
N ARG A 15 -10.04 -9.97 16.53
CA ARG A 15 -11.27 -9.72 17.31
C ARG A 15 -11.14 -8.55 18.27
N GLU A 16 -9.96 -7.95 18.36
CA GLU A 16 -9.70 -6.83 19.26
C GLU A 16 -10.31 -5.53 18.73
N TYR A 17 -10.74 -4.67 19.67
CA TYR A 17 -11.31 -3.36 19.39
C TYR A 17 -10.43 -2.54 18.41
N PHE A 18 -9.13 -2.44 18.66
CA PHE A 18 -8.22 -1.67 17.79
C PHE A 18 -8.08 -2.27 16.39
N SER A 19 -8.18 -3.59 16.25
CA SER A 19 -8.12 -4.23 14.93
C SER A 19 -9.38 -3.93 14.10
N ILE A 20 -10.56 -4.06 14.71
CA ILE A 20 -11.84 -3.93 14.01
C ILE A 20 -12.24 -2.46 13.86
N CYS A 21 -12.23 -1.69 14.95
CA CYS A 21 -12.84 -0.37 15.02
C CYS A 21 -11.87 0.77 14.69
N GLU A 22 -10.56 0.54 14.66
CA GLU A 22 -9.56 1.58 14.36
C GLU A 22 -8.74 1.28 13.10
N LYS A 23 -8.15 0.09 13.00
CA LYS A 23 -7.26 -0.28 11.88
C LYS A 23 -8.02 -0.63 10.60
N GLN A 24 -9.12 -1.37 10.70
CA GLN A 24 -9.92 -1.81 9.55
C GLN A 24 -10.90 -0.71 9.10
N PRO A 25 -10.75 -0.15 7.88
CA PRO A 25 -11.54 0.99 7.42
C PRO A 25 -13.05 0.79 7.47
N ILE A 26 -13.56 -0.35 6.98
CA ILE A 26 -15.00 -0.66 6.99
C ILE A 26 -15.48 -0.91 8.42
N GLY A 27 -14.68 -1.60 9.24
CA GLY A 27 -15.01 -1.84 10.65
C GLY A 27 -15.11 -0.55 11.45
N ARG A 28 -14.20 0.41 11.22
CA ARG A 28 -14.25 1.77 11.79
C ARG A 28 -15.51 2.53 11.38
N LEU A 29 -15.87 2.48 10.10
CA LEU A 29 -17.08 3.15 9.60
C LEU A 29 -18.35 2.56 10.22
N LEU A 30 -18.47 1.23 10.27
CA LEU A 30 -19.62 0.54 10.86
C LEU A 30 -19.72 0.77 12.38
N PHE A 31 -18.59 0.80 13.08
CA PHE A 31 -18.56 1.16 14.50
C PHE A 31 -19.02 2.60 14.73
N ARG A 32 -18.62 3.54 13.87
CA ARG A 32 -19.06 4.94 13.93
C ARG A 32 -20.56 5.09 13.68
N LEU A 33 -21.10 4.41 12.65
CA LEU A 33 -22.55 4.37 12.40
C LEU A 33 -23.32 3.82 13.61
N PHE A 34 -22.80 2.79 14.27
CA PHE A 34 -23.34 2.29 15.53
C PHE A 34 -23.30 3.36 16.63
N CYS A 35 -22.17 4.05 16.81
CA CYS A 35 -22.03 5.11 17.81
C CYS A 35 -22.99 6.29 17.58
N GLU A 36 -23.28 6.65 16.32
CA GLU A 36 -24.21 7.73 15.96
C GLU A 36 -25.64 7.46 16.45
N THR A 37 -26.04 6.20 16.61
CA THR A 37 -27.36 5.85 17.16
C THR A 37 -27.51 6.15 18.66
N ARG A 38 -26.42 6.49 19.35
CA ARG A 38 -26.36 6.64 20.81
C ARG A 38 -25.68 7.96 21.18
N PRO A 39 -26.40 8.95 21.73
CA PRO A 39 -25.86 10.29 21.97
C PRO A 39 -24.53 10.33 22.74
N LYS A 40 -24.37 9.48 23.77
CA LYS A 40 -23.11 9.41 24.54
C LYS A 40 -21.92 8.92 23.70
N LEU A 41 -22.13 7.90 22.86
CA LEU A 41 -21.06 7.35 22.01
C LEU A 41 -20.72 8.31 20.86
N GLN A 42 -21.74 8.93 20.25
CA GLN A 42 -21.55 9.94 19.23
C GLN A 42 -20.64 11.08 19.72
N ARG A 43 -20.87 11.60 20.93
CA ARG A 43 -20.00 12.62 21.53
C ARG A 43 -18.55 12.14 21.73
N CYS A 44 -18.34 10.86 22.07
CA CYS A 44 -16.99 10.28 22.18
C CYS A 44 -16.27 10.26 20.82
N ILE A 45 -16.98 9.92 19.75
CA ILE A 45 -16.42 9.94 18.39
C ILE A 45 -16.10 11.38 17.94
N GLN A 46 -17.02 12.32 18.18
CA GLN A 46 -16.80 13.73 17.85
C GLN A 46 -15.61 14.32 18.60
N LEU A 47 -15.41 13.93 19.86
CA LEU A 47 -14.24 14.29 20.65
C LEU A 47 -12.95 13.75 20.03
N LEU A 48 -12.91 12.48 19.61
CA LEU A 48 -11.75 11.89 18.93
C LEU A 48 -11.43 12.62 17.62
N ASP A 49 -12.44 13.03 16.87
CA ASP A 49 -12.28 13.79 15.63
C ASP A 49 -11.75 15.20 15.89
N ALA A 50 -12.25 15.88 16.93
CA ALA A 50 -11.75 17.18 17.38
C ALA A 50 -10.28 17.10 17.81
N MET A 51 -9.84 16.01 18.46
CA MET A 51 -8.43 15.81 18.85
C MET A 51 -7.46 15.64 17.68
N VAL A 52 -7.94 15.54 16.44
CA VAL A 52 -7.07 15.56 15.25
C VAL A 52 -6.61 16.98 14.92
N ASN A 53 -7.35 18.00 15.33
CA ASN A 53 -7.05 19.41 15.09
C ASN A 53 -7.18 20.23 16.39
N ILE A 54 -6.05 20.78 16.88
CA ILE A 54 -6.00 21.58 18.12
C ILE A 54 -7.01 22.73 18.09
N ASP A 55 -7.15 23.42 16.95
CA ASP A 55 -8.11 24.51 16.80
C ASP A 55 -9.55 24.01 16.93
N ALA A 56 -9.88 22.88 16.29
CA ALA A 56 -11.22 22.28 16.39
C ALA A 56 -11.55 21.82 17.82
N PHE A 57 -10.56 21.36 18.59
CA PHE A 57 -10.74 20.99 19.99
C PHE A 57 -11.01 22.20 20.90
N LEU A 58 -10.25 23.29 20.75
CA LEU A 58 -10.37 24.49 21.59
C LEU A 58 -11.72 25.21 21.42
N TYR A 59 -12.31 25.13 20.23
CA TYR A 59 -13.61 25.74 19.93
C TYR A 59 -14.80 24.75 19.98
N SER A 60 -14.57 23.48 20.34
CA SER A 60 -15.66 22.50 20.41
C SER A 60 -16.54 22.74 21.66
N PRO A 61 -17.85 23.02 21.50
CA PRO A 61 -18.76 23.20 22.64
C PRO A 61 -19.11 21.88 23.35
N GLN A 62 -18.55 20.75 22.91
CA GLN A 62 -18.97 19.42 23.33
C GLN A 62 -18.16 18.93 24.53
N ARG A 63 -18.77 18.94 25.71
CA ARG A 63 -18.24 18.31 26.91
C ARG A 63 -18.70 16.86 26.98
N VAL A 64 -17.76 15.94 27.10
CA VAL A 64 -18.02 14.54 27.49
C VAL A 64 -17.50 14.38 28.91
N ASP A 65 -18.24 13.75 29.81
CA ASP A 65 -17.79 13.53 31.20
C ASP A 65 -16.39 12.90 31.28
N ILE A 66 -16.04 12.05 30.29
CA ILE A 66 -14.73 11.42 30.13
C ILE A 66 -13.63 12.44 29.78
N ALA A 67 -13.98 13.50 29.04
CA ALA A 67 -13.06 14.58 28.68
C ALA A 67 -12.89 15.60 29.80
N GLU A 68 -13.92 15.83 30.64
CA GLU A 68 -13.85 16.79 31.75
C GLU A 68 -12.74 16.43 32.75
N VAL A 69 -12.53 15.13 33.01
CA VAL A 69 -11.45 14.65 33.88
C VAL A 69 -10.06 14.99 33.33
N PHE A 70 -9.90 15.11 32.01
CA PHE A 70 -8.63 15.43 31.35
C PHE A 70 -8.58 16.86 30.83
N ALA A 71 -9.64 17.65 30.97
CA ALA A 71 -9.71 19.00 30.40
C ALA A 71 -8.70 19.93 31.07
N ASP A 72 -8.52 19.82 32.38
CA ASP A 72 -7.54 20.61 33.13
C ASP A 72 -6.11 20.18 32.80
N GLN A 73 -5.83 18.86 32.77
CA GLN A 73 -4.53 18.33 32.33
C GLN A 73 -4.19 18.72 30.88
N CYS A 74 -5.16 18.70 29.97
CA CYS A 74 -4.96 19.10 28.58
C CYS A 74 -4.69 20.61 28.48
N ARG A 75 -5.41 21.45 29.26
CA ARG A 75 -5.19 22.90 29.33
C ARG A 75 -3.80 23.23 29.88
N GLU A 76 -3.38 22.60 30.98
CA GLU A 76 -2.03 22.77 31.53
C GLU A 76 -0.95 22.33 30.53
N ASN A 77 -1.14 21.19 29.85
CA ASN A 77 -0.20 20.73 28.83
C ASN A 77 -0.16 21.67 27.61
N LEU A 78 -1.29 22.30 27.25
CA LEU A 78 -1.38 23.33 26.20
C LEU A 78 -0.60 24.61 26.56
N GLU A 79 -0.61 25.00 27.84
CA GLU A 79 0.14 26.16 28.35
C GLU A 79 1.64 25.89 28.47
N LEU A 80 2.04 24.65 28.80
CA LEU A 80 3.44 24.27 29.01
C LEU A 80 4.18 23.87 27.72
N SER A 81 3.54 23.18 26.76
CA SER A 81 4.16 22.82 25.49
C SER A 81 3.13 22.35 24.43
N PRO A 82 2.94 23.07 23.30
CA PRO A 82 2.03 22.69 22.23
C PRO A 82 2.57 21.52 21.37
N CYS A 83 2.70 20.32 21.95
CA CYS A 83 3.15 19.10 21.26
C CYS A 83 1.98 18.15 20.92
N LYS A 84 2.18 17.24 19.95
CA LYS A 84 1.15 16.27 19.49
C LYS A 84 0.67 15.32 20.62
N GLU A 85 1.43 15.23 21.72
CA GLU A 85 1.12 14.34 22.83
C GLU A 85 0.15 14.94 23.85
N ILE A 86 -0.26 16.21 23.70
CA ILE A 86 -1.21 16.87 24.61
C ILE A 86 -2.47 16.01 24.81
N PHE A 87 -3.02 15.48 23.71
CA PHE A 87 -4.25 14.68 23.76
C PHE A 87 -4.01 13.18 23.89
N SER A 88 -2.76 12.71 24.02
CA SER A 88 -2.45 11.27 24.04
C SER A 88 -3.19 10.53 25.16
N ASN A 89 -3.18 11.09 26.37
CA ASN A 89 -3.87 10.54 27.53
C ASN A 89 -5.39 10.58 27.39
N CYS A 90 -5.94 11.70 26.91
CA CYS A 90 -7.39 11.84 26.71
C CYS A 90 -7.89 10.90 25.59
N ARG A 91 -7.17 10.84 24.47
CA ARG A 91 -7.43 9.89 23.37
C ARG A 91 -7.41 8.46 23.88
N LYS A 92 -6.38 8.08 24.66
CA LYS A 92 -6.26 6.75 25.26
C LYS A 92 -7.48 6.45 26.15
N ALA A 93 -7.86 7.35 27.04
CA ALA A 93 -9.02 7.17 27.91
C ALA A 93 -10.33 6.98 27.14
N VAL A 94 -10.53 7.71 26.04
CA VAL A 94 -11.72 7.53 25.18
C VAL A 94 -11.69 6.16 24.50
N HIS A 95 -10.55 5.70 23.97
CA HIS A 95 -10.46 4.35 23.40
C HIS A 95 -10.63 3.26 24.47
N ASP A 96 -10.09 3.43 25.68
CA ASP A 96 -10.25 2.48 26.78
C ASP A 96 -11.74 2.31 27.11
N TYR A 97 -12.49 3.43 27.20
CA TYR A 97 -13.95 3.40 27.37
C TYR A 97 -14.67 2.70 26.22
N LEU A 98 -14.38 3.08 24.96
CA LEU A 98 -15.03 2.51 23.78
C LEU A 98 -14.74 1.02 23.60
N SER A 99 -13.55 0.56 24.02
CA SER A 99 -13.13 -0.84 23.92
C SER A 99 -13.83 -1.80 24.92
N GLY A 100 -14.50 -1.24 25.94
CA GLY A 100 -15.24 -2.00 26.94
C GLY A 100 -16.68 -2.33 26.52
N ALA A 101 -17.65 -1.93 27.36
CA ALA A 101 -19.07 -2.19 27.13
C ALA A 101 -19.60 -1.69 25.75
N PRO A 102 -19.21 -0.51 25.23
CA PRO A 102 -19.64 -0.08 23.90
C PRO A 102 -19.23 -1.03 22.77
N PHE A 103 -18.03 -1.61 22.84
CA PHE A 103 -17.57 -2.59 21.87
C PHE A 103 -18.34 -3.92 21.98
N ALA A 104 -18.62 -4.39 23.19
CA ALA A 104 -19.46 -5.58 23.40
C ALA A 104 -20.88 -5.37 22.85
N ASP A 105 -21.47 -4.19 23.05
CA ASP A 105 -22.77 -3.84 22.48
C ASP A 105 -22.71 -3.77 20.94
N TYR A 106 -21.63 -3.23 20.37
CA TYR A 106 -21.42 -3.22 18.93
C TYR A 106 -21.38 -4.64 18.37
N GLN A 107 -20.65 -5.55 19.01
CA GLN A 107 -20.56 -6.96 18.60
C GLN A 107 -21.91 -7.68 18.61
N ASN A 108 -22.87 -7.23 19.40
CA ASN A 108 -24.24 -7.75 19.45
C ASN A 108 -25.23 -6.99 18.53
N SER A 109 -24.75 -6.02 17.76
CA SER A 109 -25.56 -5.16 16.90
C SER A 109 -25.58 -5.63 15.44
N MET A 110 -26.59 -5.19 14.69
CA MET A 110 -26.68 -5.42 13.24
C MET A 110 -25.53 -4.79 12.44
N TYR A 111 -24.83 -3.77 12.98
CA TYR A 111 -23.66 -3.18 12.34
C TYR A 111 -22.48 -4.14 12.33
N PHE A 112 -22.33 -4.94 13.39
CA PHE A 112 -21.32 -5.99 13.43
C PHE A 112 -21.70 -7.18 12.54
N ASP A 113 -22.98 -7.56 12.47
CA ASP A 113 -23.47 -8.54 11.49
C ASP A 113 -23.12 -8.10 10.05
N ARG A 114 -23.33 -6.82 9.73
CA ARG A 114 -22.95 -6.22 8.46
C ARG A 114 -21.42 -6.21 8.25
N PHE A 115 -20.63 -5.92 9.28
CA PHE A 115 -19.17 -6.03 9.19
C PHE A 115 -18.75 -7.46 8.81
N LEU A 116 -19.38 -8.48 9.41
CA LEU A 116 -19.07 -9.86 9.07
C LEU A 116 -19.45 -10.20 7.62
N GLN A 117 -20.55 -9.66 7.08
CA GLN A 117 -20.88 -9.81 5.65
C GLN A 117 -19.78 -9.22 4.75
N TRP A 118 -19.28 -8.03 5.06
CA TRP A 118 -18.14 -7.44 4.36
C TRP A 118 -16.88 -8.32 4.44
N LYS A 119 -16.60 -8.90 5.62
CA LYS A 119 -15.48 -9.84 5.79
C LYS A 119 -15.67 -11.14 5.01
N MET A 120 -16.90 -11.59 4.78
CA MET A 120 -17.18 -12.74 3.91
C MET A 120 -16.87 -12.43 2.44
N LEU A 121 -17.19 -11.22 1.99
CA LEU A 121 -16.86 -10.75 0.64
C LEU A 121 -15.35 -10.61 0.45
N GLU A 122 -14.67 -10.04 1.44
CA GLU A 122 -13.21 -9.93 1.46
C GLU A 122 -12.55 -11.30 1.29
N ARG A 123 -13.02 -12.32 2.02
CA ARG A 123 -12.44 -13.67 1.98
C ARG A 123 -12.80 -14.51 0.75
N GLN A 124 -13.47 -13.95 -0.26
CA GLN A 124 -13.74 -14.71 -1.48
C GLN A 124 -12.43 -15.04 -2.22
N PRO A 125 -12.34 -16.24 -2.86
CA PRO A 125 -11.13 -16.63 -3.58
C PRO A 125 -10.78 -15.63 -4.69
N ILE A 126 -9.51 -15.23 -4.74
CA ILE A 126 -8.98 -14.35 -5.78
C ILE A 126 -8.34 -15.18 -6.87
N THR A 127 -8.70 -14.89 -8.13
CA THR A 127 -8.11 -15.54 -9.30
C THR A 127 -7.74 -14.50 -10.35
N LYS A 128 -7.09 -14.94 -11.43
CA LYS A 128 -6.80 -14.07 -12.59
C LYS A 128 -8.07 -13.40 -13.16
N ASP A 129 -9.25 -14.00 -13.00
CA ASP A 129 -10.49 -13.52 -13.58
C ASP A 129 -11.08 -12.34 -12.79
N THR A 130 -10.65 -12.14 -11.55
CA THR A 130 -10.95 -10.94 -10.74
C THR A 130 -10.43 -9.67 -11.42
N PHE A 131 -9.41 -9.77 -12.27
CA PHE A 131 -8.72 -8.64 -12.87
C PHE A 131 -8.88 -8.58 -14.40
N ARG A 132 -8.80 -7.36 -14.94
CA ARG A 132 -8.51 -7.09 -16.35
C ARG A 132 -7.07 -6.56 -16.44
N GLN A 133 -6.25 -7.15 -17.31
CA GLN A 133 -4.86 -6.74 -17.51
C GLN A 133 -4.74 -5.68 -18.62
N TYR A 134 -3.78 -4.78 -18.45
CA TYR A 134 -3.43 -3.69 -19.38
C TYR A 134 -1.93 -3.72 -19.68
N ARG A 135 -1.37 -2.60 -20.14
CA ARG A 135 0.03 -2.46 -20.57
C ARG A 135 1.04 -2.85 -19.48
N VAL A 136 2.20 -3.32 -19.93
CA VAL A 136 3.39 -3.51 -19.08
C VAL A 136 3.92 -2.13 -18.66
N LEU A 137 4.22 -1.99 -17.37
CA LEU A 137 4.79 -0.78 -16.74
C LEU A 137 6.30 -0.90 -16.56
N GLY A 138 6.82 -2.12 -16.37
CA GLY A 138 8.24 -2.37 -16.18
C GLY A 138 8.60 -3.84 -16.05
N LYS A 139 9.89 -4.14 -15.90
CA LYS A 139 10.42 -5.48 -15.66
C LYS A 139 11.27 -5.51 -14.39
N GLY A 140 11.09 -6.57 -13.61
CA GLY A 140 11.85 -6.87 -12.41
C GLY A 140 12.62 -8.17 -12.51
N GLY A 141 13.36 -8.53 -11.47
CA GLY A 141 14.26 -9.70 -11.50
C GLY A 141 13.57 -11.04 -11.83
N PHE A 142 12.32 -11.21 -11.41
CA PHE A 142 11.56 -12.46 -11.56
C PHE A 142 10.42 -12.42 -12.60
N GLY A 143 10.23 -11.30 -13.29
CA GLY A 143 9.16 -11.16 -14.28
C GLY A 143 8.81 -9.70 -14.57
N GLU A 144 7.55 -9.44 -14.84
CA GLU A 144 7.06 -8.13 -15.30
C GLU A 144 6.07 -7.50 -14.31
N VAL A 145 5.90 -6.19 -14.44
CA VAL A 145 4.85 -5.44 -13.76
C VAL A 145 3.91 -4.89 -14.84
N CYS A 146 2.61 -5.16 -14.75
CA CYS A 146 1.62 -4.61 -15.67
C CYS A 146 0.52 -3.86 -14.92
N ALA A 147 -0.11 -2.87 -15.56
CA ALA A 147 -1.33 -2.27 -15.02
C ALA A 147 -2.46 -3.30 -15.04
N CYS A 148 -3.31 -3.32 -14.02
CA CYS A 148 -4.51 -4.13 -13.97
C CYS A 148 -5.66 -3.35 -13.31
N GLN A 149 -6.88 -3.81 -13.54
CA GLN A 149 -8.09 -3.24 -12.95
C GLN A 149 -8.91 -4.35 -12.30
N VAL A 150 -9.40 -4.12 -11.08
CA VAL A 150 -10.38 -5.00 -10.45
C VAL A 150 -11.71 -4.85 -11.19
N ARG A 151 -12.26 -5.97 -11.70
CA ARG A 151 -13.46 -5.91 -12.56
C ARG A 151 -14.70 -5.39 -11.85
N ALA A 152 -14.86 -5.72 -10.57
CA ALA A 152 -16.05 -5.39 -9.81
C ALA A 152 -16.10 -3.91 -9.41
N THR A 153 -14.96 -3.33 -9.02
CA THR A 153 -14.86 -1.97 -8.46
C THR A 153 -14.33 -0.94 -9.46
N GLY A 154 -13.68 -1.38 -10.54
CA GLY A 154 -13.01 -0.52 -11.48
C GLY A 154 -11.68 0.06 -10.97
N LYS A 155 -11.21 -0.29 -9.76
CA LYS A 155 -9.97 0.26 -9.20
C LYS A 155 -8.73 -0.23 -9.95
N MET A 156 -7.83 0.70 -10.25
CA MET A 156 -6.56 0.44 -10.92
C MET A 156 -5.45 0.05 -9.93
N TYR A 157 -4.63 -0.90 -10.35
CA TYR A 157 -3.49 -1.42 -9.59
C TYR A 157 -2.31 -1.76 -10.53
N ALA A 158 -1.14 -1.99 -9.95
CA ALA A 158 0.00 -2.63 -10.61
C ALA A 158 0.08 -4.10 -10.21
N CYS A 159 0.20 -5.01 -11.17
CA CYS A 159 0.36 -6.44 -10.94
C CYS A 159 1.81 -6.85 -11.22
N LYS A 160 2.60 -7.09 -10.17
CA LYS A 160 3.95 -7.66 -10.24
C LYS A 160 3.80 -9.18 -10.37
N LYS A 161 4.11 -9.71 -11.56
CA LYS A 161 4.06 -11.13 -11.89
C LYS A 161 5.46 -11.73 -11.74
N LEU A 162 5.60 -12.72 -10.87
CA LEU A 162 6.83 -13.46 -10.60
C LEU A 162 6.71 -14.84 -11.25
N GLU A 163 7.47 -15.10 -12.32
CA GLU A 163 7.43 -16.37 -13.07
C GLU A 163 7.89 -17.54 -12.18
N LYS A 164 7.02 -18.54 -11.97
CA LYS A 164 7.27 -19.69 -11.08
C LYS A 164 8.57 -20.43 -11.42
N LYS A 165 8.80 -20.70 -12.71
CA LYS A 165 10.02 -21.37 -13.20
C LYS A 165 11.28 -20.54 -12.95
N ARG A 166 11.19 -19.20 -13.00
CA ARG A 166 12.31 -18.30 -12.77
C ARG A 166 12.65 -18.19 -11.29
N ILE A 167 11.64 -18.15 -10.43
CA ILE A 167 11.81 -18.24 -8.97
C ILE A 167 12.58 -19.51 -8.63
N LYS A 168 12.10 -20.68 -9.08
CA LYS A 168 12.75 -21.98 -8.82
C LYS A 168 14.18 -22.04 -9.34
N LYS A 169 14.42 -21.60 -10.58
CA LYS A 169 15.77 -21.58 -11.18
C LYS A 169 16.76 -20.75 -10.36
N ARG A 170 16.30 -19.68 -9.72
CA ARG A 170 17.13 -18.74 -8.95
C ARG A 170 17.06 -18.96 -7.44
N LYS A 171 16.33 -19.96 -6.95
CA LYS A 171 16.08 -20.21 -5.53
C LYS A 171 15.52 -18.96 -4.81
N GLY A 172 14.55 -18.29 -5.45
CA GLY A 172 14.00 -17.00 -5.03
C GLY A 172 12.76 -17.09 -4.13
N GLU A 173 12.40 -18.28 -3.64
CA GLU A 173 11.16 -18.56 -2.91
C GLU A 173 11.08 -17.74 -1.61
N SER A 174 12.17 -17.75 -0.83
CA SER A 174 12.26 -17.00 0.43
C SER A 174 12.16 -15.49 0.20
N MET A 175 12.80 -14.98 -0.86
CA MET A 175 12.75 -13.57 -1.23
C MET A 175 11.34 -13.13 -1.61
N ALA A 176 10.65 -13.91 -2.46
CA ALA A 176 9.29 -13.62 -2.88
C ALA A 176 8.28 -13.68 -1.71
N LEU A 177 8.42 -14.68 -0.82
CA LEU A 177 7.55 -14.79 0.35
C LEU A 177 7.79 -13.65 1.33
N ASN A 178 9.06 -13.29 1.57
CA ASN A 178 9.45 -12.21 2.46
C ASN A 178 8.93 -10.85 1.95
N GLU A 179 9.08 -10.55 0.65
CA GLU A 179 8.51 -9.32 0.06
C GLU A 179 7.01 -9.24 0.33
N LYS A 180 6.28 -10.32 0.04
CA LYS A 180 4.84 -10.42 0.26
C LYS A 180 4.47 -10.19 1.73
N GLN A 181 5.15 -10.87 2.67
CA GLN A 181 4.85 -10.78 4.10
C GLN A 181 5.14 -9.40 4.69
N ILE A 182 6.18 -8.73 4.21
CA ILE A 182 6.48 -7.35 4.62
C ILE A 182 5.40 -6.41 4.09
N LEU A 183 5.04 -6.52 2.81
CA LEU A 183 4.01 -5.69 2.19
C LEU A 183 2.61 -5.88 2.79
N GLU A 184 2.28 -7.07 3.32
CA GLU A 184 1.03 -7.29 4.05
C GLU A 184 0.97 -6.56 5.40
N LYS A 185 2.13 -6.36 6.05
CA LYS A 185 2.21 -5.75 7.39
C LYS A 185 2.37 -4.24 7.35
N VAL A 186 3.06 -3.73 6.34
CA VAL A 186 3.36 -2.30 6.21
C VAL A 186 2.13 -1.55 5.69
N ASN A 187 1.57 -0.69 6.53
CA ASN A 187 0.53 0.26 6.15
C ASN A 187 1.08 1.69 6.22
N SER A 188 1.68 2.15 5.11
CA SER A 188 2.29 3.46 5.02
C SER A 188 1.90 4.15 3.72
N ARG A 189 1.60 5.46 3.79
CA ARG A 189 1.37 6.28 2.59
C ARG A 189 2.61 6.46 1.71
N PHE A 190 3.80 6.20 2.27
CA PHE A 190 5.09 6.39 1.62
C PHE A 190 5.71 5.06 1.16
N VAL A 191 4.97 3.95 1.26
CA VAL A 191 5.36 2.63 0.76
C VAL A 191 4.20 2.10 -0.09
N VAL A 192 4.48 1.39 -1.18
CA VAL A 192 3.43 0.75 -1.97
C VAL A 192 2.67 -0.28 -1.11
N SER A 193 1.35 -0.30 -1.23
CA SER A 193 0.51 -1.22 -0.45
C SER A 193 0.14 -2.43 -1.29
N LEU A 194 0.18 -3.63 -0.70
CA LEU A 194 -0.31 -4.85 -1.31
C LEU A 194 -1.80 -5.01 -1.05
N ALA A 195 -2.61 -5.09 -2.11
CA ALA A 195 -4.04 -5.32 -2.02
C ALA A 195 -4.42 -6.80 -2.22
N TYR A 196 -3.69 -7.52 -3.08
CA TYR A 196 -3.98 -8.93 -3.34
C TYR A 196 -2.70 -9.74 -3.60
N ALA A 197 -2.64 -10.98 -3.11
CA ALA A 197 -1.64 -11.97 -3.44
C ALA A 197 -2.31 -13.26 -3.92
N TYR A 198 -2.07 -13.64 -5.17
CA TYR A 198 -2.68 -14.84 -5.78
C TYR A 198 -1.72 -15.53 -6.74
N GLU A 199 -2.07 -16.74 -7.18
CA GLU A 199 -1.31 -17.47 -8.17
C GLU A 199 -2.09 -17.69 -9.47
N THR A 200 -1.31 -17.91 -10.54
CA THR A 200 -1.78 -18.42 -11.82
C THR A 200 -1.06 -19.72 -12.14
N LYS A 201 -1.34 -20.29 -13.31
CA LYS A 201 -0.61 -21.45 -13.81
C LYS A 201 0.91 -21.23 -13.83
N ASP A 202 1.35 -20.05 -14.26
CA ASP A 202 2.76 -19.80 -14.60
C ASP A 202 3.46 -18.77 -13.70
N ALA A 203 2.71 -18.00 -12.91
CA ALA A 203 3.25 -16.91 -12.09
C ALA A 203 2.55 -16.76 -10.73
N LEU A 204 3.30 -16.24 -9.76
CA LEU A 204 2.78 -15.64 -8.53
C LEU A 204 2.56 -14.15 -8.75
N CYS A 205 1.46 -13.59 -8.23
CA CYS A 205 1.04 -12.23 -8.52
C CYS A 205 0.88 -11.42 -7.23
N LEU A 206 1.55 -10.27 -7.16
CA LEU A 206 1.33 -9.23 -6.16
C LEU A 206 0.60 -8.06 -6.82
N VAL A 207 -0.58 -7.71 -6.31
CA VAL A 207 -1.37 -6.57 -6.78
C VAL A 207 -1.12 -5.40 -5.83
N LEU A 208 -0.39 -4.41 -6.31
CA LEU A 208 0.20 -3.31 -5.56
C LEU A 208 -0.43 -1.98 -5.98
N THR A 209 -0.37 -0.98 -5.11
CA THR A 209 -0.67 0.42 -5.46
C THR A 209 -0.06 0.80 -6.81
N ILE A 210 -0.87 1.30 -7.73
CA ILE A 210 -0.37 1.78 -9.03
C ILE A 210 0.31 3.13 -8.86
N MET A 211 1.48 3.27 -9.47
CA MET A 211 2.31 4.49 -9.43
C MET A 211 2.60 4.91 -10.88
N ASN A 212 1.68 5.69 -11.45
CA ASN A 212 1.68 6.04 -12.88
C ASN A 212 2.70 7.13 -13.25
N GLY A 213 3.17 7.89 -12.26
CA GLY A 213 4.14 8.96 -12.45
C GLY A 213 5.54 8.47 -12.77
N GLY A 214 5.79 7.16 -12.84
CA GLY A 214 7.12 6.59 -13.17
C GLY A 214 8.09 6.58 -12.00
N ASP A 215 9.31 6.12 -12.25
CA ASP A 215 10.37 6.02 -11.25
C ASP A 215 11.25 7.27 -11.21
N LEU A 216 11.86 7.54 -10.04
CA LEU A 216 12.67 8.72 -9.82
C LEU A 216 13.91 8.77 -10.73
N LYS A 217 14.42 7.62 -11.18
CA LYS A 217 15.53 7.59 -12.14
C LYS A 217 15.12 8.23 -13.46
N PHE A 218 13.95 7.90 -13.99
CA PHE A 218 13.43 8.54 -15.20
C PHE A 218 13.33 10.05 -15.00
N HIS A 219 12.78 10.50 -13.88
CA HIS A 219 12.68 11.93 -13.57
C HIS A 219 14.04 12.61 -13.48
N ILE A 220 15.03 12.01 -12.82
CA ILE A 220 16.38 12.59 -12.67
C ILE A 220 17.10 12.71 -14.00
N TYR A 221 16.96 11.74 -14.90
CA TYR A 221 17.86 11.59 -16.06
C TYR A 221 17.24 11.89 -17.43
N ASN A 222 15.90 11.88 -17.52
CA ASN A 222 15.16 11.97 -18.78
C ASN A 222 14.23 13.18 -18.87
N MET A 223 14.02 13.95 -17.79
CA MET A 223 13.20 15.16 -17.79
C MET A 223 14.00 16.45 -17.98
N GLY A 224 14.81 16.49 -19.05
CA GLY A 224 15.64 17.65 -19.40
C GLY A 224 17.02 17.62 -18.73
N THR A 225 17.40 18.72 -18.07
CA THR A 225 18.70 18.83 -17.40
C THR A 225 18.74 17.88 -16.20
N PRO A 226 19.77 17.02 -16.05
CA PRO A 226 19.80 16.06 -14.98
C PRO A 226 19.76 16.66 -13.56
N GLY A 227 18.99 16.01 -12.69
CA GLY A 227 18.73 16.45 -11.31
C GLY A 227 17.47 17.32 -11.18
N PHE A 228 17.21 17.79 -9.97
CA PHE A 228 16.03 18.59 -9.62
C PHE A 228 16.43 19.92 -8.98
N ASP A 229 15.46 20.83 -8.92
CA ASP A 229 15.51 22.01 -8.10
C ASP A 229 15.37 21.68 -6.61
N LYS A 230 15.86 22.60 -5.76
CA LYS A 230 15.99 22.39 -4.32
C LYS A 230 14.69 21.95 -3.65
N ASP A 231 13.57 22.58 -3.99
CA ASP A 231 12.29 22.34 -3.33
C ASP A 231 11.77 20.92 -3.62
N ARG A 232 11.95 20.44 -4.85
CA ARG A 232 11.63 19.06 -5.23
C ARG A 232 12.54 18.03 -4.57
N VAL A 233 13.85 18.31 -4.46
CA VAL A 233 14.77 17.46 -3.69
C VAL A 233 14.33 17.35 -2.23
N GLN A 234 14.08 18.49 -1.57
CA GLN A 234 13.65 18.53 -0.16
C GLN A 234 12.32 17.80 0.05
N PHE A 235 11.35 18.00 -0.84
CA PHE A 235 10.04 17.36 -0.76
C PHE A 235 10.14 15.82 -0.86
N TYR A 236 10.82 15.29 -1.87
CA TYR A 236 10.96 13.85 -2.02
C TYR A 236 11.82 13.23 -0.93
N ALA A 237 12.91 13.88 -0.52
CA ALA A 237 13.73 13.43 0.60
C ALA A 237 12.94 13.34 1.90
N ALA A 238 12.04 14.30 2.16
CA ALA A 238 11.17 14.29 3.33
C ALA A 238 10.17 13.12 3.29
N GLN A 239 9.56 12.84 2.12
CA GLN A 239 8.65 11.70 1.96
C GLN A 239 9.39 10.35 2.10
N ILE A 240 10.59 10.23 1.54
CA ILE A 240 11.44 9.04 1.69
C ILE A 240 11.81 8.85 3.16
N CYS A 241 12.20 9.92 3.87
CA CYS A 241 12.49 9.89 5.30
C CYS A 241 11.31 9.35 6.12
N CYS A 242 10.08 9.80 5.84
CA CYS A 242 8.88 9.26 6.49
C CYS A 242 8.63 7.78 6.14
N GLY A 243 8.89 7.37 4.90
CA GLY A 243 8.80 5.97 4.46
C GLY A 243 9.78 5.07 5.20
N LEU A 244 11.04 5.48 5.30
CA LEU A 244 12.07 4.76 6.05
C LEU A 244 11.72 4.66 7.53
N GLU A 245 11.31 5.76 8.15
CA GLU A 245 10.88 5.76 9.54
C GLU A 245 9.72 4.78 9.79
N HIS A 246 8.73 4.73 8.89
CA HIS A 246 7.61 3.78 9.00
C HIS A 246 8.07 2.32 8.92
N LEU A 247 9.06 2.01 8.06
CA LEU A 247 9.65 0.67 8.00
C LEU A 247 10.47 0.36 9.27
N HIS A 248 11.29 1.32 9.72
CA HIS A 248 12.15 1.16 10.90
C HIS A 248 11.35 0.98 12.19
N ARG A 249 10.18 1.65 12.34
CA ARG A 249 9.25 1.45 13.47
C ARG A 249 8.72 0.02 13.56
N GLU A 250 8.65 -0.71 12.45
CA GLU A 250 8.25 -2.12 12.38
C GLU A 250 9.46 -3.08 12.48
N SER A 251 10.63 -2.54 12.83
CA SER A 251 11.93 -3.20 12.82
C SER A 251 12.30 -3.75 11.43
N ILE A 252 11.95 -3.06 10.34
CA ILE A 252 12.24 -3.50 8.96
C ILE A 252 13.31 -2.59 8.35
N VAL A 253 14.43 -3.17 7.93
CA VAL A 253 15.45 -2.48 7.12
C VAL A 253 15.20 -2.74 5.63
N TYR A 254 15.26 -1.71 4.80
CA TYR A 254 14.88 -1.75 3.39
C TYR A 254 16.00 -2.26 2.46
N ARG A 255 17.24 -1.76 2.64
CA ARG A 255 18.50 -2.22 2.00
C ARG A 255 18.64 -2.04 0.48
N ASP A 256 17.67 -1.46 -0.23
CA ASP A 256 17.77 -1.21 -1.68
C ASP A 256 17.25 0.16 -2.10
N LEU A 257 17.58 1.20 -1.32
CA LEU A 257 17.20 2.58 -1.64
C LEU A 257 18.02 3.11 -2.81
N LYS A 258 17.33 3.36 -3.93
CA LYS A 258 17.86 3.87 -5.20
C LYS A 258 16.74 4.51 -6.04
N PRO A 259 17.06 5.34 -7.05
CA PRO A 259 16.04 6.09 -7.77
C PRO A 259 15.01 5.21 -8.49
N GLU A 260 15.41 4.02 -8.97
CA GLU A 260 14.51 3.07 -9.62
C GLU A 260 13.38 2.56 -8.72
N ASN A 261 13.60 2.55 -7.41
CA ASN A 261 12.64 1.97 -6.45
C ASN A 261 11.74 3.04 -5.80
N ILE A 262 11.91 4.32 -6.16
CA ILE A 262 11.05 5.40 -5.70
C ILE A 262 10.11 5.78 -6.84
N LEU A 263 8.82 5.54 -6.65
CA LEU A 263 7.81 5.72 -7.70
C LEU A 263 6.89 6.89 -7.38
N LEU A 264 6.42 7.61 -8.41
CA LEU A 264 5.48 8.73 -8.29
C LEU A 264 4.05 8.29 -8.59
N ASP A 265 3.07 8.80 -7.84
CA ASP A 265 1.65 8.70 -8.18
C ASP A 265 1.21 9.85 -9.10
N ASP A 266 -0.06 9.82 -9.53
CA ASP A 266 -0.64 10.83 -10.42
C ASP A 266 -0.67 12.24 -9.82
N ASN A 267 -0.58 12.35 -8.49
CA ASN A 267 -0.57 13.62 -7.77
C ASN A 267 0.86 14.13 -7.53
N GLY A 268 1.89 13.34 -7.82
CA GLY A 268 3.30 13.71 -7.65
C GLY A 268 3.88 13.35 -6.28
N HIS A 269 3.17 12.59 -5.45
CA HIS A 269 3.75 12.01 -4.24
C HIS A 269 4.54 10.75 -4.55
N ILE A 270 5.59 10.49 -3.76
CA ILE A 270 6.42 9.30 -3.92
C ILE A 270 6.03 8.18 -2.97
N ARG A 271 6.35 6.95 -3.37
CA ARG A 271 6.37 5.77 -2.50
C ARG A 271 7.60 4.91 -2.77
N ILE A 272 8.13 4.33 -1.69
CA ILE A 272 9.12 3.26 -1.75
C ILE A 272 8.44 1.99 -2.28
N SER A 273 9.08 1.33 -3.24
CA SER A 273 8.63 0.11 -3.89
C SER A 273 9.69 -1.00 -3.82
N ASP A 274 9.39 -2.19 -4.36
CA ASP A 274 10.30 -3.36 -4.41
C ASP A 274 10.97 -3.72 -3.07
N LEU A 275 10.24 -4.42 -2.20
CA LEU A 275 10.70 -4.80 -0.87
C LEU A 275 11.38 -6.18 -0.86
N GLY A 276 11.83 -6.66 -2.02
CA GLY A 276 12.48 -7.97 -2.17
C GLY A 276 13.71 -8.17 -1.30
N LEU A 277 14.49 -7.10 -1.06
CA LEU A 277 15.68 -7.15 -0.21
C LEU A 277 15.43 -6.67 1.22
N ALA A 278 14.22 -6.20 1.54
CA ALA A 278 13.91 -5.78 2.90
C ALA A 278 13.91 -6.98 3.86
N ILE A 279 14.16 -6.75 5.15
CA ILE A 279 14.10 -7.82 6.16
C ILE A 279 13.69 -7.26 7.50
N LYS A 280 12.91 -8.03 8.26
CA LYS A 280 12.64 -7.71 9.67
C LYS A 280 13.85 -8.07 10.52
N VAL A 281 14.44 -7.06 11.14
CA VAL A 281 15.49 -7.16 12.14
C VAL A 281 14.84 -7.57 13.47
N PRO A 282 15.27 -8.66 14.13
CA PRO A 282 14.78 -8.98 15.46
C PRO A 282 15.13 -7.88 16.47
N ASP A 283 14.27 -7.66 17.46
CA ASP A 283 14.45 -6.56 18.41
C ASP A 283 15.74 -6.73 19.22
N GLY A 284 16.55 -5.67 19.26
CA GLY A 284 17.86 -5.70 19.93
C GLY A 284 18.96 -6.45 19.20
N GLU A 285 18.69 -7.02 18.02
CA GLU A 285 19.68 -7.74 17.21
C GLU A 285 20.21 -6.92 16.04
N LEU A 286 21.35 -7.36 15.50
CA LEU A 286 21.92 -6.88 14.25
C LEU A 286 21.96 -8.02 13.25
N ILE A 287 21.68 -7.73 11.99
CA ILE A 287 21.75 -8.69 10.90
C ILE A 287 23.08 -8.57 10.15
N ARG A 288 23.43 -9.61 9.40
CA ARG A 288 24.56 -9.59 8.46
C ARG A 288 24.08 -10.02 7.08
N GLY A 289 24.50 -9.31 6.05
CA GLY A 289 24.23 -9.70 4.66
C GLY A 289 24.70 -8.65 3.67
N ARG A 290 25.49 -9.06 2.68
CA ARG A 290 26.00 -8.20 1.62
C ARG A 290 25.03 -8.16 0.44
N VAL A 291 23.98 -7.36 0.58
CA VAL A 291 22.90 -7.21 -0.42
C VAL A 291 22.65 -5.75 -0.72
N GLY A 292 22.10 -5.46 -1.90
CA GLY A 292 21.79 -4.11 -2.37
C GLY A 292 22.44 -3.82 -3.73
N THR A 293 22.19 -2.62 -4.23
CA THR A 293 22.70 -2.17 -5.53
C THR A 293 24.09 -1.52 -5.39
N VAL A 294 25.03 -1.88 -6.26
CA VAL A 294 26.40 -1.32 -6.28
C VAL A 294 26.34 0.20 -6.43
N GLY A 295 27.06 0.92 -5.56
CA GLY A 295 27.03 2.39 -5.45
C GLY A 295 26.03 2.93 -4.43
N TYR A 296 25.05 2.13 -3.99
CA TYR A 296 24.09 2.49 -2.95
C TYR A 296 24.26 1.68 -1.66
N MET A 297 25.01 0.56 -1.70
CA MET A 297 25.37 -0.18 -0.49
C MET A 297 26.26 0.68 0.41
N ALA A 298 25.92 0.77 1.70
CA ALA A 298 26.71 1.46 2.70
C ALA A 298 28.05 0.74 2.98
N PRO A 299 29.08 1.45 3.49
CA PRO A 299 30.38 0.85 3.79
C PRO A 299 30.30 -0.40 4.67
N GLU A 300 29.49 -0.38 5.74
CA GLU A 300 29.31 -1.52 6.63
C GLU A 300 28.68 -2.75 5.94
N VAL A 301 27.87 -2.53 4.90
CA VAL A 301 27.28 -3.61 4.07
C VAL A 301 28.35 -4.19 3.15
N ILE A 302 29.18 -3.34 2.53
CA ILE A 302 30.28 -3.76 1.65
C ILE A 302 31.31 -4.58 2.44
N ASN A 303 31.65 -4.12 3.65
CA ASN A 303 32.56 -4.76 4.61
C ASN A 303 31.98 -6.04 5.22
N ASN A 304 30.70 -6.37 4.95
CA ASN A 304 30.00 -7.52 5.53
C ASN A 304 29.95 -7.47 7.08
N GLU A 305 29.88 -6.27 7.63
CA GLU A 305 29.69 -6.02 9.06
C GLU A 305 28.23 -6.31 9.47
N LYS A 306 27.98 -6.30 10.78
CA LYS A 306 26.62 -6.39 11.31
C LYS A 306 25.98 -4.99 11.31
N TYR A 307 24.73 -4.90 10.90
CA TYR A 307 23.99 -3.63 10.83
C TYR A 307 22.52 -3.82 11.20
N ALA A 308 21.85 -2.71 11.49
CA ALA A 308 20.40 -2.62 11.64
C ALA A 308 19.84 -1.67 10.57
N MET A 309 19.42 -0.46 10.96
CA MET A 309 18.77 0.49 10.06
C MET A 309 19.73 1.44 9.32
N SER A 310 21.02 1.42 9.68
CA SER A 310 22.03 2.36 9.16
C SER A 310 22.21 2.38 7.63
N PRO A 311 22.05 1.27 6.88
CA PRO A 311 22.21 1.31 5.42
C PRO A 311 21.14 2.15 4.71
N ASP A 312 19.95 2.27 5.30
CA ASP A 312 18.85 3.03 4.68
C ASP A 312 19.11 4.55 4.75
N TRP A 313 19.70 5.03 5.85
CA TRP A 313 20.10 6.43 5.99
C TRP A 313 21.25 6.80 5.05
N TRP A 314 22.19 5.88 4.82
CA TRP A 314 23.19 6.03 3.76
C TRP A 314 22.53 6.13 2.39
N GLY A 315 21.59 5.24 2.08
CA GLY A 315 20.82 5.27 0.84
C GLY A 315 20.08 6.60 0.65
N LEU A 316 19.54 7.19 1.73
CA LEU A 316 18.91 8.52 1.68
C LEU A 316 19.93 9.60 1.30
N GLY A 317 21.14 9.55 1.85
CA GLY A 317 22.25 10.43 1.47
C GLY A 317 22.58 10.32 -0.02
N CYS A 318 22.69 9.09 -0.54
CA CYS A 318 22.92 8.84 -1.97
C CYS A 318 21.80 9.43 -2.84
N LEU A 319 20.53 9.29 -2.43
CA LEU A 319 19.39 9.83 -3.18
C LEU A 319 19.34 11.35 -3.16
N ILE A 320 19.56 12.01 -2.00
CA ILE A 320 19.60 13.48 -1.93
C ILE A 320 20.72 14.01 -2.84
N TYR A 321 21.89 13.37 -2.79
CA TYR A 321 23.01 13.70 -3.67
C TYR A 321 22.61 13.56 -5.13
N GLU A 322 22.08 12.41 -5.54
CA GLU A 322 21.80 12.11 -6.94
C GLU A 322 20.67 12.96 -7.52
N MET A 323 19.63 13.23 -6.73
CA MET A 323 18.58 14.18 -7.09
C MET A 323 19.12 15.60 -7.28
N THR A 324 20.12 16.02 -6.50
CA THR A 324 20.70 17.37 -6.61
C THR A 324 21.71 17.45 -7.76
N ALA A 325 22.66 16.53 -7.83
CA ALA A 325 23.77 16.56 -8.78
C ALA A 325 23.34 16.13 -10.19
N GLY A 326 22.33 15.25 -10.31
CA GLY A 326 22.01 14.55 -11.54
C GLY A 326 23.01 13.45 -11.90
N ARG A 327 23.73 12.92 -10.90
CA ARG A 327 24.66 11.78 -10.99
C ARG A 327 24.83 11.11 -9.62
N SER A 328 25.19 9.83 -9.60
CA SER A 328 25.54 9.11 -8.37
C SER A 328 26.82 9.68 -7.72
N PRO A 329 26.94 9.67 -6.37
CA PRO A 329 28.11 10.20 -5.67
C PRO A 329 29.42 9.48 -6.01
N PHE A 330 29.37 8.16 -6.23
CA PHE A 330 30.58 7.33 -6.42
C PHE A 330 30.73 6.79 -7.84
N ARG A 331 29.85 7.20 -8.76
CA ARG A 331 29.86 6.72 -10.14
C ARG A 331 29.40 7.79 -11.12
N ALA A 332 30.25 8.11 -12.10
CA ALA A 332 29.91 9.05 -13.15
C ALA A 332 28.89 8.46 -14.14
N ARG A 333 28.11 9.35 -14.79
CA ARG A 333 27.08 8.95 -15.76
C ARG A 333 27.74 8.23 -16.94
N LYS A 334 27.20 7.07 -17.31
CA LYS A 334 27.72 6.17 -18.39
C LYS A 334 29.13 5.63 -18.14
N GLU A 335 29.67 5.77 -16.94
CA GLU A 335 30.98 5.21 -16.58
C GLU A 335 30.92 3.67 -16.51
N ARG A 336 31.84 3.03 -17.23
CA ARG A 336 32.03 1.57 -17.23
C ARG A 336 33.19 1.22 -16.31
N VAL A 337 32.89 1.13 -15.03
CA VAL A 337 33.84 0.69 -13.98
C VAL A 337 33.45 -0.67 -13.43
N LYS A 338 34.47 -1.42 -12.97
CA LYS A 338 34.27 -2.68 -12.27
C LYS A 338 33.59 -2.43 -10.92
N ARG A 339 32.91 -3.45 -10.41
CA ARG A 339 32.18 -3.39 -9.14
C ARG A 339 33.11 -3.04 -7.99
N GLU A 340 34.28 -3.65 -7.96
CA GLU A 340 35.28 -3.53 -6.88
C GLU A 340 35.80 -2.10 -6.78
N GLU A 341 35.94 -1.39 -7.92
CA GLU A 341 36.36 0.00 -7.93
C GLU A 341 35.29 0.91 -7.33
N VAL A 342 34.01 0.73 -7.69
CA VAL A 342 32.92 1.52 -7.09
C VAL A 342 32.83 1.26 -5.58
N GLU A 343 33.02 0.01 -5.15
CA GLU A 343 33.02 -0.35 -3.73
C GLU A 343 34.19 0.30 -2.98
N ARG A 344 35.41 0.32 -3.57
CA ARG A 344 36.56 1.05 -3.02
C ARG A 344 36.27 2.53 -2.87
N ARG A 345 35.67 3.19 -3.88
CA ARG A 345 35.30 4.61 -3.79
C ARG A 345 34.32 4.87 -2.64
N VAL A 346 33.31 4.01 -2.48
CA VAL A 346 32.37 4.09 -1.34
C VAL A 346 33.11 3.96 0.01
N GLN A 347 34.13 3.14 0.11
CA GLN A 347 34.89 2.91 1.34
C GLN A 347 35.92 4.02 1.63
N ASP A 348 36.59 4.54 0.60
CA ASP A 348 37.82 5.32 0.78
C ASP A 348 37.71 6.78 0.36
N GLU A 349 36.81 7.12 -0.58
CA GLU A 349 36.73 8.46 -1.16
C GLU A 349 35.61 9.30 -0.54
N GLU A 350 35.84 10.60 -0.39
CA GLU A 350 34.79 11.55 -0.07
C GLU A 350 34.03 11.98 -1.32
N GLU A 351 32.74 12.23 -1.18
CA GLU A 351 31.91 12.71 -2.27
C GLU A 351 32.19 14.18 -2.64
N GLU A 352 32.19 14.48 -3.94
CA GLU A 352 32.41 15.83 -4.47
C GLU A 352 31.10 16.58 -4.64
N TYR A 353 31.08 17.87 -4.27
CA TYR A 353 29.88 18.71 -4.35
C TYR A 353 30.07 19.81 -5.40
N ASN A 354 29.17 19.88 -6.38
CA ASN A 354 29.15 20.95 -7.37
C ASN A 354 28.35 22.17 -6.89
N ASP A 355 28.24 23.17 -7.74
CA ASP A 355 27.53 24.44 -7.55
C ASP A 355 26.02 24.32 -7.36
N LYS A 356 25.42 23.15 -7.65
CA LYS A 356 24.00 22.89 -7.38
C LYS A 356 23.69 22.67 -5.89
N PHE A 357 24.71 22.39 -5.07
CA PHE A 357 24.51 22.11 -3.65
C PHE A 357 24.52 23.40 -2.83
N THR A 358 23.42 23.69 -2.16
CA THR A 358 23.41 24.67 -1.07
C THR A 358 24.17 24.13 0.15
N GLU A 359 24.62 25.02 1.03
CA GLU A 359 25.30 24.62 2.28
C GLU A 359 24.45 23.64 3.12
N ASP A 360 23.14 23.88 3.22
CA ASP A 360 22.21 22.98 3.92
C ASP A 360 22.14 21.59 3.25
N THR A 361 22.14 21.53 1.91
CA THR A 361 22.11 20.28 1.13
C THR A 361 23.42 19.50 1.29
N LYS A 362 24.55 20.21 1.21
CA LYS A 362 25.89 19.63 1.40
C LYS A 362 26.07 19.10 2.81
N ALA A 363 25.63 19.84 3.81
CA ALA A 363 25.69 19.43 5.21
C ALA A 363 24.90 18.13 5.46
N ILE A 364 23.65 18.03 5.01
CA ILE A 364 22.86 16.81 5.23
C ILE A 364 23.44 15.61 4.47
N CYS A 365 23.92 15.79 3.24
CA CYS A 365 24.56 14.72 2.48
C CYS A 365 25.79 14.19 3.21
N ARG A 366 26.71 15.06 3.68
CA ARG A 366 27.89 14.64 4.46
C ARG A 366 27.54 13.87 5.72
N MET A 367 26.50 14.32 6.44
CA MET A 367 26.07 13.67 7.68
C MET A 367 25.39 12.31 7.44
N LEU A 368 24.68 12.13 6.33
CA LEU A 368 24.08 10.85 5.93
C LEU A 368 25.09 9.91 5.24
N LEU A 369 26.05 10.46 4.50
CA LEU A 369 27.15 9.74 3.84
C LEU A 369 28.40 9.60 4.73
N THR A 370 28.23 9.80 6.04
CA THR A 370 29.28 9.48 7.01
C THR A 370 29.54 7.98 7.00
N LYS A 371 30.79 7.60 6.73
CA LYS A 371 31.18 6.19 6.53
C LYS A 371 30.99 5.35 7.79
N ASP A 372 31.35 5.88 8.97
CA ASP A 372 31.08 5.22 10.26
C ASP A 372 29.58 5.29 10.59
N PRO A 373 28.85 4.15 10.61
CA PRO A 373 27.43 4.14 10.91
C PRO A 373 27.10 4.67 12.31
N LYS A 374 28.03 4.64 13.28
CA LYS A 374 27.78 5.18 14.64
C LYS A 374 27.71 6.70 14.68
N GLN A 375 28.36 7.36 13.72
CA GLN A 375 28.36 8.82 13.61
C GLN A 375 27.34 9.35 12.59
N ARG A 376 26.86 8.47 11.71
CA ARG A 376 25.89 8.79 10.66
C ARG A 376 24.58 9.32 11.21
N LEU A 377 24.07 10.39 10.59
CA LEU A 377 22.76 10.96 10.91
C LEU A 377 21.66 9.91 10.73
N GLY A 378 20.69 9.87 11.65
CA GLY A 378 19.65 8.85 11.68
C GLY A 378 20.01 7.57 12.43
N CYS A 379 21.29 7.36 12.78
CA CYS A 379 21.76 6.16 13.48
C CYS A 379 22.00 6.38 14.98
N LYS A 380 21.86 7.62 15.46
CA LYS A 380 21.97 8.00 16.88
C LYS A 380 20.61 7.80 17.58
N ALA A 381 20.56 8.10 18.88
CA ALA A 381 19.36 7.89 19.72
C ALA A 381 18.11 8.66 19.23
N ASP A 382 18.30 9.75 18.49
CA ASP A 382 17.24 10.57 17.90
C ASP A 382 16.66 9.97 16.60
N GLY A 383 17.31 8.97 15.99
CA GLY A 383 16.82 8.25 14.82
C GLY A 383 16.33 9.19 13.70
N ALA A 384 15.14 8.90 13.15
CA ALA A 384 14.52 9.74 12.15
C ALA A 384 14.23 11.18 12.65
N ALA A 385 14.03 11.40 13.96
CA ALA A 385 13.78 12.75 14.48
C ALA A 385 15.01 13.65 14.31
N GLY A 386 16.22 13.09 14.47
CA GLY A 386 17.47 13.81 14.19
C GLY A 386 17.59 14.22 12.72
N VAL A 387 17.21 13.32 11.80
CA VAL A 387 17.18 13.61 10.35
C VAL A 387 16.18 14.72 10.04
N LYS A 388 14.95 14.63 10.58
CA LYS A 388 13.87 15.61 10.38
C LYS A 388 14.19 17.00 10.96
N ALA A 389 15.01 17.07 12.01
CA ALA A 389 15.39 18.32 12.65
C ALA A 389 16.51 19.09 11.92
N HIS A 390 17.15 18.49 10.92
CA HIS A 390 18.24 19.11 10.18
C HIS A 390 17.77 20.37 9.42
N SER A 391 18.62 21.39 9.30
CA SER A 391 18.31 22.68 8.64
C SER A 391 17.85 22.53 7.19
N PHE A 392 18.31 21.48 6.51
CA PHE A 392 17.82 21.07 5.19
C PHE A 392 16.29 20.89 5.13
N PHE A 393 15.62 20.52 6.23
CA PHE A 393 14.17 20.38 6.28
C PHE A 393 13.45 21.53 7.01
N LYS A 394 14.11 22.67 7.23
CA LYS A 394 13.53 23.79 8.02
C LYS A 394 12.17 24.30 7.53
N ASN A 395 11.87 24.15 6.23
CA ASN A 395 10.60 24.57 5.62
C ASN A 395 9.57 23.43 5.50
N ILE A 396 9.90 22.22 5.94
CA ILE A 396 9.02 21.05 5.84
C ILE A 396 8.28 20.84 7.16
N ASN A 397 6.96 20.97 7.12
CA ASN A 397 6.12 20.51 8.21
C ASN A 397 5.85 19.00 8.06
N PHE A 398 6.66 18.17 8.72
CA PHE A 398 6.52 16.71 8.66
C PHE A 398 5.15 16.20 9.13
N LYS A 399 4.48 16.88 10.06
CA LYS A 399 3.14 16.49 10.51
C LYS A 399 2.12 16.63 9.37
N ARG A 400 2.19 17.74 8.62
CA ARG A 400 1.36 17.95 7.42
C ARG A 400 1.76 16.99 6.30
N MET A 401 3.04 16.68 6.14
CA MET A 401 3.54 15.71 5.16
C MET A 401 2.96 14.31 5.40
N GLU A 402 3.02 13.82 6.64
CA GLU A 402 2.43 12.54 7.06
C GLU A 402 0.91 12.52 6.86
N ALA A 403 0.25 13.67 7.04
CA ALA A 403 -1.18 13.82 6.77
C ALA A 403 -1.52 13.95 5.27
N GLY A 404 -0.53 14.19 4.39
CA GLY A 404 -0.76 14.39 2.96
C GLY A 404 -1.33 15.76 2.61
N MET A 405 -1.04 16.75 3.44
CA MET A 405 -1.55 18.12 3.31
C MET A 405 -0.50 19.10 2.77
N VAL A 406 0.59 18.57 2.19
CA VAL A 406 1.66 19.34 1.57
C VAL A 406 1.61 19.03 0.09
N GLU A 407 1.32 20.04 -0.72
CA GLU A 407 1.25 19.93 -2.18
C GLU A 407 2.63 19.59 -2.76
N PRO A 408 2.72 18.63 -3.69
CA PRO A 408 3.96 18.33 -4.39
C PRO A 408 4.43 19.50 -5.28
N PRO A 409 5.73 19.80 -5.33
CA PRO A 409 6.28 20.83 -6.21
C PRO A 409 6.25 20.43 -7.70
N PHE A 410 5.98 19.16 -8.00
CA PHE A 410 5.85 18.64 -9.35
C PHE A 410 4.69 17.65 -9.40
N VAL A 411 3.80 17.82 -10.38
CA VAL A 411 2.69 16.91 -10.67
C VAL A 411 2.90 16.32 -12.07
N PRO A 412 2.93 14.98 -12.22
CA PRO A 412 3.05 14.35 -13.53
C PRO A 412 1.87 14.71 -14.45
N ASP A 413 2.14 15.02 -15.71
CA ASP A 413 1.10 15.13 -16.75
C ASP A 413 0.39 13.77 -16.94
N PRO A 414 -0.93 13.68 -16.73
CA PRO A 414 -1.70 12.44 -16.87
C PRO A 414 -1.74 11.88 -18.30
N ARG A 415 -1.34 12.67 -19.31
CA ARG A 415 -1.24 12.23 -20.72
C ARG A 415 0.13 11.64 -21.05
N ALA A 416 1.13 11.89 -20.23
CA ALA A 416 2.49 11.42 -20.44
C ALA A 416 2.70 10.03 -19.85
N VAL A 417 3.64 9.28 -20.43
CA VAL A 417 4.07 7.97 -19.93
C VAL A 417 5.52 8.11 -19.46
N TYR A 418 5.72 8.05 -18.14
CA TYR A 418 7.03 8.22 -17.51
C TYR A 418 7.79 6.90 -17.39
N CYS A 419 7.93 6.18 -18.49
CA CYS A 419 8.77 4.99 -18.56
C CYS A 419 9.42 4.87 -19.94
N LYS A 420 10.34 3.91 -20.08
CA LYS A 420 10.88 3.56 -21.40
C LYS A 420 9.78 2.94 -22.26
N ASP A 421 9.89 3.12 -23.57
CA ASP A 421 8.96 2.53 -24.52
C ASP A 421 8.84 1.02 -24.32
N VAL A 422 7.63 0.47 -24.49
CA VAL A 422 7.35 -0.96 -24.26
C VAL A 422 8.27 -1.86 -25.12
N LEU A 423 8.65 -1.39 -26.30
CA LEU A 423 9.57 -2.07 -27.22
C LEU A 423 11.01 -2.13 -26.69
N ASP A 424 11.42 -1.15 -25.88
CA ASP A 424 12.75 -1.09 -25.25
C ASP A 424 12.83 -1.94 -23.98
N ILE A 425 11.70 -2.48 -23.53
CA ILE A 425 11.68 -3.34 -22.37
C ILE A 425 12.16 -4.74 -22.81
N GLU A 426 13.43 -5.06 -22.55
CA GLU A 426 14.10 -6.32 -22.93
C GLU A 426 13.27 -7.58 -22.64
N GLN A 427 12.97 -8.41 -23.65
CA GLN A 427 12.25 -9.66 -23.44
C GLN A 427 13.09 -10.68 -22.65
N PHE A 428 12.47 -11.32 -21.67
CA PHE A 428 13.12 -12.39 -20.96
C PHE A 428 13.23 -13.64 -21.83
N SER A 429 14.38 -14.30 -21.80
CA SER A 429 14.51 -15.65 -22.34
C SER A 429 13.63 -16.63 -21.54
N THR A 430 12.93 -17.50 -22.25
CA THR A 430 12.09 -18.54 -21.64
C THR A 430 12.94 -19.53 -20.85
N VAL A 431 12.53 -19.82 -19.61
CA VAL A 431 13.22 -20.81 -18.77
C VAL A 431 12.85 -22.23 -19.20
N LYS A 432 13.81 -22.94 -19.82
CA LYS A 432 13.70 -24.36 -20.18
C LYS A 432 14.32 -25.27 -19.11
N GLY A 433 13.87 -26.52 -19.04
CA GLY A 433 14.46 -27.56 -18.17
C GLY A 433 14.11 -27.46 -16.68
N VAL A 434 13.09 -26.67 -16.30
CA VAL A 434 12.62 -26.55 -14.92
C VAL A 434 11.23 -27.14 -14.80
N ASN A 435 11.12 -28.19 -13.98
CA ASN A 435 9.85 -28.84 -13.62
C ASN A 435 9.42 -28.39 -12.23
N LEU A 436 8.14 -28.09 -12.07
CA LEU A 436 7.54 -27.76 -10.78
C LEU A 436 7.08 -29.06 -10.10
N ASP A 437 7.30 -29.18 -8.80
CA ASP A 437 6.97 -30.35 -7.98
C ASP A 437 6.11 -29.97 -6.77
N GLN A 438 5.84 -30.93 -5.88
CA GLN A 438 4.94 -30.72 -4.74
C GLN A 438 5.49 -29.71 -3.71
N THR A 439 6.81 -29.63 -3.53
CA THR A 439 7.41 -28.68 -2.58
C THR A 439 7.18 -27.24 -3.03
N ASP A 440 7.12 -27.01 -4.34
CA ASP A 440 6.76 -25.71 -4.91
C ASP A 440 5.30 -25.35 -4.63
N ASN A 441 4.38 -26.31 -4.69
CA ASN A 441 2.94 -26.10 -4.46
C ASN A 441 2.65 -25.67 -3.01
N ASP A 442 3.38 -26.23 -2.04
CA ASP A 442 3.26 -25.83 -0.64
C ASP A 442 3.70 -24.37 -0.43
N PHE A 443 4.76 -23.95 -1.13
CA PHE A 443 5.19 -22.55 -1.17
C PHE A 443 4.15 -21.65 -1.82
N TYR A 444 3.58 -22.04 -2.97
CA TYR A 444 2.57 -21.24 -3.67
C TYR A 444 1.28 -21.05 -2.85
N SER A 445 0.91 -22.09 -2.09
CA SER A 445 -0.25 -22.04 -1.18
C SER A 445 -0.03 -21.05 -0.02
N LYS A 446 1.20 -20.98 0.52
CA LYS A 446 1.58 -19.98 1.56
C LYS A 446 1.62 -18.55 1.02
N PHE A 447 1.97 -18.40 -0.25
CA PHE A 447 2.03 -17.09 -0.91
C PHE A 447 0.65 -16.52 -1.20
N SER A 448 -0.29 -17.36 -1.66
CA SER A 448 -1.58 -16.94 -2.21
C SER A 448 -2.66 -16.72 -1.15
N THR A 449 -2.51 -15.66 -0.35
CA THR A 449 -3.46 -15.32 0.75
C THR A 449 -4.74 -14.63 0.30
N GLY A 450 -4.88 -14.28 -0.98
CA GLY A 450 -6.05 -13.58 -1.49
C GLY A 450 -5.97 -12.07 -1.24
N SER A 451 -7.04 -11.45 -0.78
CA SER A 451 -7.09 -10.02 -0.47
C SER A 451 -6.40 -9.68 0.85
N VAL A 452 -5.74 -8.53 0.91
CA VAL A 452 -5.22 -7.93 2.14
C VAL A 452 -6.28 -6.98 2.71
N SER A 453 -6.68 -7.17 3.96
CA SER A 453 -7.89 -6.54 4.53
C SER A 453 -7.93 -5.02 4.44
N ILE A 454 -6.89 -4.30 4.90
CA ILE A 454 -6.93 -2.83 4.95
C ILE A 454 -7.02 -2.24 3.53
N PRO A 455 -6.14 -2.59 2.57
CA PRO A 455 -6.22 -2.03 1.23
C PRO A 455 -7.50 -2.44 0.47
N TRP A 456 -8.02 -3.66 0.69
CA TRP A 456 -9.27 -4.11 0.10
C TRP A 456 -10.47 -3.30 0.63
N GLN A 457 -10.53 -3.03 1.93
CA GLN A 457 -11.59 -2.21 2.52
C GLN A 457 -11.52 -0.75 2.05
N ASN A 458 -10.31 -0.19 1.96
CA ASN A 458 -10.11 1.15 1.36
C ASN A 458 -10.57 1.18 -0.11
N GLU A 459 -10.29 0.13 -0.90
CA GLU A 459 -10.81 0.03 -2.26
C GLU A 459 -12.35 0.08 -2.30
N MET A 460 -13.04 -0.70 -1.48
CA MET A 460 -14.52 -0.68 -1.45
C MET A 460 -15.07 0.71 -1.09
N ILE A 461 -14.39 1.44 -0.20
CA ILE A 461 -14.79 2.80 0.22
C ILE A 461 -14.52 3.82 -0.90
N GLU A 462 -13.29 3.83 -1.44
CA GLU A 462 -12.86 4.81 -2.46
C GLU A 462 -13.60 4.65 -3.79
N THR A 463 -14.02 3.43 -4.13
CA THR A 463 -14.83 3.16 -5.33
C THR A 463 -16.33 3.26 -5.07
N GLU A 464 -16.71 3.77 -3.90
CA GLU A 464 -18.09 3.99 -3.47
C GLU A 464 -18.95 2.72 -3.35
N CYS A 465 -18.40 1.53 -3.64
CA CYS A 465 -19.05 0.23 -3.45
C CYS A 465 -19.55 0.03 -2.02
N PHE A 466 -18.80 0.48 -1.02
CA PHE A 466 -19.24 0.44 0.37
C PHE A 466 -20.51 1.26 0.58
N ARG A 467 -20.56 2.50 0.10
CA ARG A 467 -21.74 3.36 0.25
C ARG A 467 -22.96 2.76 -0.46
N ASP A 468 -22.77 2.25 -1.66
CA ASP A 468 -23.86 1.77 -2.51
C ASP A 468 -24.42 0.42 -2.03
N LEU A 469 -23.57 -0.46 -1.46
CA LEU A 469 -23.98 -1.78 -0.98
C LEU A 469 -24.29 -1.82 0.53
N ASN A 470 -23.78 -0.87 1.32
CA ASN A 470 -24.00 -0.83 2.77
C ASN A 470 -25.34 -0.19 3.15
N VAL A 471 -26.43 -0.76 2.64
CA VAL A 471 -27.81 -0.31 2.89
C VAL A 471 -28.46 -1.08 4.03
N PHE A 472 -29.23 -0.39 4.85
CA PHE A 472 -30.04 -0.95 5.93
C PHE A 472 -31.53 -0.80 5.61
N GLY A 473 -32.39 -1.51 6.35
CA GLY A 473 -33.83 -1.41 6.19
C GLY A 473 -34.37 -0.02 6.56
N PRO A 474 -35.65 0.26 6.25
CA PRO A 474 -36.31 1.52 6.58
C PRO A 474 -36.13 1.86 8.07
N HIS A 475 -35.94 3.15 8.36
CA HIS A 475 -35.74 3.65 9.74
C HIS A 475 -34.60 2.98 10.53
N GLY A 476 -33.58 2.45 9.84
CA GLY A 476 -32.42 1.81 10.48
C GLY A 476 -32.69 0.38 10.97
N MET A 477 -33.75 -0.27 10.46
CA MET A 477 -34.04 -1.67 10.76
C MET A 477 -33.08 -2.63 10.03
N ARG A 478 -33.07 -3.91 10.47
CA ARG A 478 -32.36 -4.97 9.75
C ARG A 478 -32.90 -5.09 8.32
N SER A 479 -32.00 -5.13 7.34
CA SER A 479 -32.34 -5.45 5.96
C SER A 479 -32.58 -6.96 5.80
N PRO A 480 -33.26 -7.41 4.72
CA PRO A 480 -33.58 -8.83 4.53
C PRO A 480 -32.36 -9.77 4.54
N ASP A 481 -31.21 -9.31 4.03
CA ASP A 481 -29.94 -10.05 4.05
C ASP A 481 -29.34 -10.21 5.46
N LEU A 482 -29.82 -9.42 6.44
CA LEU A 482 -29.46 -9.47 7.85
C LEU A 482 -30.55 -10.13 8.72
N ASP A 483 -31.68 -10.53 8.14
CA ASP A 483 -32.77 -11.23 8.84
C ASP A 483 -32.58 -12.75 8.74
N TRP A 484 -32.22 -13.36 9.87
CA TRP A 484 -31.96 -14.79 9.98
C TRP A 484 -33.21 -15.66 9.85
N ASN A 485 -34.39 -15.07 10.02
CA ASN A 485 -35.66 -15.79 9.98
C ASN A 485 -36.21 -15.90 8.56
N GLN A 486 -35.64 -15.16 7.61
CA GLN A 486 -36.07 -15.19 6.21
C GLN A 486 -35.05 -15.98 5.37
N PRO A 487 -35.49 -16.99 4.60
CA PRO A 487 -34.61 -17.61 3.63
C PRO A 487 -34.17 -16.55 2.60
N PRO A 488 -32.93 -16.65 2.08
CA PRO A 488 -32.44 -15.69 1.11
C PRO A 488 -33.39 -15.57 -0.11
N GLU A 489 -33.93 -14.38 -0.39
CA GLU A 489 -34.79 -14.19 -1.56
C GLU A 489 -33.99 -14.46 -2.84
N PRO A 490 -34.47 -15.34 -3.74
CA PRO A 490 -33.79 -15.59 -5.01
C PRO A 490 -33.61 -14.27 -5.76
N PRO A 491 -32.45 -14.07 -6.42
CA PRO A 491 -32.16 -12.79 -7.01
C PRO A 491 -33.19 -12.49 -8.09
N ARG A 492 -33.76 -11.28 -8.05
CA ARG A 492 -34.66 -10.82 -9.10
C ARG A 492 -33.85 -10.74 -10.40
N ARG A 493 -34.19 -11.62 -11.34
CA ARG A 493 -33.53 -11.72 -12.66
C ARG A 493 -33.49 -10.34 -13.31
N SER A 494 -32.29 -9.80 -13.53
CA SER A 494 -32.13 -8.49 -14.16
C SER A 494 -32.12 -8.60 -15.69
N LEU A 495 -32.32 -7.46 -16.35
CA LEU A 495 -32.32 -7.28 -17.80
C LEU A 495 -31.00 -7.77 -18.45
N LEU A 496 -29.89 -7.79 -17.71
CA LEU A 496 -28.56 -8.19 -18.19
C LEU A 496 -28.46 -9.71 -18.46
N ASP A 497 -29.18 -10.55 -17.71
CA ASP A 497 -29.25 -12.01 -17.96
C ASP A 497 -29.90 -12.32 -19.32
N ARG A 498 -30.73 -11.40 -19.83
CA ARG A 498 -31.40 -11.49 -21.13
C ARG A 498 -30.49 -11.07 -22.30
N ILE A 499 -29.42 -10.32 -22.03
CA ILE A 499 -28.49 -9.77 -23.03
C ILE A 499 -27.28 -10.69 -23.25
N PHE A 500 -26.81 -11.39 -22.21
CA PHE A 500 -25.59 -12.23 -22.31
C PHE A 500 -25.82 -13.70 -22.70
N ARG A 501 -27.04 -14.11 -23.08
CA ARG A 501 -27.31 -15.40 -23.72
C ARG A 501 -27.68 -15.27 -25.20
N ARG A 502 -26.64 -15.13 -26.03
CA ARG A 502 -26.56 -15.72 -27.39
C ARG A 502 -25.11 -16.23 -27.49
N HIS A 503 -24.78 -17.50 -27.56
CA HIS A 503 -25.39 -18.67 -28.18
C HIS A 503 -24.99 -19.93 -27.41
N VAL A 504 -25.95 -20.78 -27.04
CA VAL A 504 -25.80 -22.24 -27.15
C VAL A 504 -27.17 -22.77 -27.54
N SER A 505 -27.29 -23.19 -28.80
CA SER A 505 -28.48 -23.86 -29.33
C SER A 505 -28.69 -25.20 -28.63
N GLU A 506 -29.97 -25.49 -28.39
CA GLU A 506 -30.50 -26.75 -27.85
C GLU A 506 -29.97 -27.99 -28.59
N ARG A 507 -29.66 -29.04 -27.83
CA ARG A 507 -30.08 -30.40 -28.18
C ARG A 507 -30.55 -31.14 -26.91
N THR A 508 -31.78 -31.59 -27.02
CA THR A 508 -32.63 -32.34 -26.09
C THR A 508 -32.04 -33.67 -25.64
N GLY A 509 -32.37 -34.08 -24.42
CA GLY A 509 -32.16 -35.44 -23.91
C GLY A 509 -32.70 -35.59 -22.49
N ALA A 510 -33.97 -35.98 -22.38
CA ALA A 510 -34.64 -36.31 -21.13
C ALA A 510 -34.03 -37.57 -20.50
N PHE A 511 -33.87 -37.62 -19.16
CA PHE A 511 -34.14 -38.78 -18.30
C PHE A 511 -34.08 -38.35 -16.82
N GLY A 512 -35.11 -38.72 -16.06
CA GLY A 512 -35.38 -38.23 -14.71
C GLY A 512 -34.45 -38.78 -13.62
N LYS A 513 -34.41 -38.08 -12.48
CA LYS A 513 -33.87 -38.62 -11.21
C LYS A 513 -34.65 -38.16 -9.99
N GLN A 514 -34.83 -39.15 -9.12
CA GLN A 514 -35.40 -39.15 -7.78
C GLN A 514 -34.83 -38.08 -6.86
N ALA A 515 -35.68 -37.64 -5.93
CA ALA A 515 -35.37 -36.74 -4.82
C ALA A 515 -34.31 -37.33 -3.87
N LYS A 516 -33.35 -36.50 -3.45
CA LYS A 516 -32.43 -36.69 -2.33
C LYS A 516 -32.22 -35.35 -1.59
N PRO A 517 -31.88 -35.38 -0.29
CA PRO A 517 -32.20 -34.32 0.66
C PRO A 517 -31.38 -33.04 0.44
N ILE A 518 -31.99 -31.92 0.84
CA ILE A 518 -31.46 -30.56 0.72
C ILE A 518 -30.15 -30.45 1.53
N SER A 519 -29.02 -30.51 0.83
CA SER A 519 -27.75 -30.00 1.31
C SER A 519 -27.70 -28.50 0.99
N ILE A 520 -27.69 -27.67 2.04
CA ILE A 520 -27.53 -26.22 1.92
C ILE A 520 -26.11 -25.94 1.44
N ASN A 521 -25.98 -25.66 0.14
CA ASN A 521 -24.70 -25.37 -0.50
C ASN A 521 -24.32 -23.88 -0.25
N PRO A 522 -23.23 -23.58 0.46
CA PRO A 522 -22.84 -22.21 0.85
C PRO A 522 -22.54 -21.27 -0.32
N ARG A 523 -22.39 -21.80 -1.55
CA ARG A 523 -22.24 -20.99 -2.77
C ARG A 523 -23.50 -20.24 -3.19
N LYS A 524 -24.69 -20.68 -2.77
CA LYS A 524 -25.96 -20.06 -3.22
C LYS A 524 -26.28 -18.74 -2.50
N SER A 525 -26.02 -18.61 -1.20
CA SER A 525 -26.35 -17.37 -0.46
C SER A 525 -25.45 -16.18 -0.80
N ILE A 526 -24.22 -16.41 -1.24
CA ILE A 526 -23.25 -15.35 -1.54
C ILE A 526 -23.44 -14.79 -2.95
N SER A 527 -23.78 -15.66 -3.92
CA SER A 527 -24.21 -15.21 -5.25
C SER A 527 -25.47 -14.34 -5.16
N LEU A 528 -26.34 -14.57 -4.18
CA LEU A 528 -27.54 -13.76 -3.96
C LEU A 528 -27.24 -12.31 -3.56
N PHE A 529 -26.23 -12.05 -2.72
CA PHE A 529 -25.91 -10.69 -2.27
C PHE A 529 -25.47 -9.78 -3.43
N LEU A 530 -24.62 -10.29 -4.33
CA LEU A 530 -24.21 -9.58 -5.55
C LEU A 530 -25.31 -9.54 -6.63
N LEU A 531 -26.24 -10.50 -6.62
CA LEU A 531 -27.34 -10.58 -7.58
C LEU A 531 -28.62 -9.84 -7.12
N GLN A 532 -28.72 -9.42 -5.85
CA GLN A 532 -29.87 -8.68 -5.30
C GLN A 532 -29.87 -7.18 -5.64
N HIS A 533 -28.74 -6.63 -6.09
CA HIS A 533 -28.60 -5.22 -6.52
C HIS A 533 -28.05 -5.08 -7.95
N PRO A 534 -28.77 -5.53 -8.99
CA PRO A 534 -28.30 -5.44 -10.37
C PRO A 534 -28.45 -4.05 -11.03
N GLU A 535 -28.99 -3.06 -10.33
CA GLU A 535 -29.28 -1.70 -10.85
C GLU A 535 -28.28 -0.61 -10.45
N VAL A 536 -27.03 -0.96 -10.11
CA VAL A 536 -25.96 0.05 -10.04
C VAL A 536 -25.17 0.02 -11.33
N SER A 537 -25.76 0.56 -12.39
CA SER A 537 -24.98 1.08 -13.51
C SER A 537 -24.24 2.32 -13.02
N ILE A 538 -22.97 2.15 -12.61
CA ILE A 538 -22.09 3.30 -12.33
C ILE A 538 -21.94 4.05 -13.66
N SER A 539 -22.57 5.21 -13.73
CA SER A 539 -22.41 6.14 -14.84
C SER A 539 -20.94 6.54 -14.93
N ASN A 540 -20.21 5.98 -15.89
CA ASN A 540 -18.89 6.46 -16.30
C ASN A 540 -19.05 7.86 -16.91
N SER A 541 -19.13 8.89 -16.09
CA SER A 541 -18.90 10.26 -16.55
C SER A 541 -17.40 10.56 -16.49
N ARG A 542 -16.82 10.62 -17.70
CA ARG A 542 -15.52 11.23 -18.06
C ARG A 542 -14.24 10.47 -17.70
N VAL A 543 -13.92 9.48 -18.54
CA VAL A 543 -12.58 9.41 -19.16
C VAL A 543 -12.82 9.16 -20.66
N GLN A 544 -12.73 10.20 -21.48
CA GLN A 544 -12.65 10.04 -22.93
C GLN A 544 -11.29 9.44 -23.25
N SER A 545 -11.25 8.12 -23.49
CA SER A 545 -10.15 7.50 -24.22
C SER A 545 -10.40 7.71 -25.71
N SER A 546 -9.64 8.64 -26.31
CA SER A 546 -9.57 8.80 -27.76
C SER A 546 -8.99 7.53 -28.36
N SER A 547 -9.82 6.81 -29.11
CA SER A 547 -9.47 5.66 -29.93
C SER A 547 -8.71 6.19 -31.15
N VAL A 548 -7.41 5.90 -31.25
CA VAL A 548 -6.67 6.10 -32.50
C VAL A 548 -6.80 4.81 -33.30
N ASN A 549 -7.62 4.87 -34.35
CA ASN A 549 -7.67 3.85 -35.40
C ASN A 549 -6.34 3.89 -36.18
N SER A 550 -5.64 2.77 -36.17
CA SER A 550 -4.56 2.46 -37.09
C SER A 550 -5.12 2.32 -38.51
N VAL A 551 -4.69 3.19 -39.41
CA VAL A 551 -4.81 2.99 -40.86
C VAL A 551 -3.41 2.76 -41.41
N ASP A 552 -3.22 1.59 -41.99
CA ASP A 552 -2.00 1.17 -42.67
C ASP A 552 -1.82 1.85 -44.04
N SER A 553 -0.54 2.02 -44.39
CA SER A 553 0.05 2.07 -45.74
C SER A 553 -0.11 3.34 -46.60
N MET A 554 1.01 4.01 -46.93
CA MET A 554 1.78 3.75 -48.16
C MET A 554 2.96 4.74 -48.32
N SER A 555 4.15 4.16 -48.49
CA SER A 555 5.28 4.53 -49.37
C SER A 555 5.57 5.99 -49.80
N ASN A 556 6.86 6.33 -49.62
CA ASN A 556 7.82 6.87 -50.60
C ASN A 556 8.32 8.33 -50.50
N SER A 557 9.65 8.37 -50.72
CA SER A 557 10.53 9.41 -51.22
C SER A 557 10.94 10.58 -50.32
N ALA A 558 12.16 10.43 -49.79
CA ALA A 558 13.22 11.45 -49.69
C ALA A 558 13.44 12.22 -51.02
N PRO A 559 14.19 13.35 -51.04
CA PRO A 559 15.08 13.89 -50.02
C PRO A 559 14.53 15.04 -49.18
#